data_AF-A0A962YUK0-F1
#
_entry.id   AF-A0A962YUK0-F1
#
_cell.length_a   1.000
_cell.length_b   1.000
_cell.length_c   1.000
_cell.angle_alpha   90.00
_cell.angle_beta   90.00
_cell.angle_gamma   90.00
#
_symmetry.space_group_name_H-M   'P 1'
#
loop_
_entity.id
_entity.type
_entity.pdbx_description
1 polymer ?
#
loop_
_entity_poly.entity_id
_entity_poly.type
_entity_poly.pdbx_seq_one_letter_code
_entity_poly.pdbx_strand_id
1 'polypeptide(L)'
;RLDPHAFAGMGWGAFGVMLAILFVARPVTVWLSAIGSKLDWRQKTVLAWIAPRGIVAAAVSALFALQLERLGHAEARTLVALTFLVIL
;
A
#
# COMPACT_ATOMS: atom_id res chain seq x y z
N ARG A 1 -9.01 10.36 -14.08
CA ARG A 1 -7.94 11.30 -14.45
C ARG A 1 -7.05 11.43 -13.23
N LEU A 2 -5.78 11.06 -13.33
CA LEU A 2 -4.83 11.20 -12.22
C LEU A 2 -4.45 12.70 -12.17
N ASP A 3 -4.91 13.43 -11.15
CA ASP A 3 -4.57 14.84 -10.98
C ASP A 3 -3.13 14.97 -10.47
N PRO A 4 -2.19 15.52 -11.25
CA PRO A 4 -0.78 15.64 -10.83
C PRO A 4 -0.61 16.51 -9.57
N HIS A 5 -1.54 17.44 -9.34
CA HIS A 5 -1.56 18.31 -8.17
C HIS A 5 -1.85 17.55 -6.85
N ALA A 6 -2.53 16.40 -6.91
CA ALA A 6 -2.74 15.56 -5.72
C ALA A 6 -1.41 14.97 -5.21
N PHE A 7 -0.49 14.64 -6.13
CA PHE A 7 0.85 14.17 -5.78
C PHE A 7 1.76 15.29 -5.25
N ALA A 8 1.59 16.52 -5.75
CA ALA A 8 2.34 17.68 -5.29
C ALA A 8 1.96 18.13 -3.86
N GLY A 9 0.68 18.01 -3.47
CA GLY A 9 0.20 18.32 -2.12
C GLY A 9 0.52 17.26 -1.07
N MET A 10 0.72 16.00 -1.48
CA MET A 10 1.06 14.89 -0.57
C MET A 10 2.49 14.99 0.01
N GLY A 11 3.38 15.71 -0.67
CA GLY A 11 4.75 15.98 -0.21
C GLY A 11 5.56 14.71 0.10
N TRP A 12 6.65 14.90 0.84
CA TRP A 12 7.53 13.81 1.32
C TRP A 12 6.81 12.76 2.20
N GLY A 13 5.61 13.09 2.73
CA GLY A 13 4.82 12.20 3.57
C GLY A 13 4.35 10.93 2.85
N ALA A 14 3.91 11.03 1.60
CA ALA A 14 3.51 9.86 0.81
C ALA A 14 4.70 8.91 0.54
N PHE A 15 5.89 9.48 0.34
CA PHE A 15 7.14 8.72 0.25
C PHE A 15 7.48 8.02 1.57
N GLY A 16 7.27 8.69 2.70
CA GLY A 16 7.42 8.11 4.03
C GLY A 16 6.47 6.93 4.27
N VAL A 17 5.19 7.05 3.89
CA VAL A 17 4.20 5.96 3.98
C VAL A 17 4.60 4.79 3.10
N MET A 18 5.05 5.05 1.87
CA MET A 18 5.57 4.01 0.98
C MET A 18 6.75 3.26 1.61
N LEU A 19 7.76 3.98 2.10
CA LEU A 19 8.93 3.37 2.75
C LEU A 19 8.54 2.58 3.98
N ALA A 20 7.63 3.09 4.81
CA ALA A 20 7.13 2.36 5.97
C ALA A 20 6.43 1.05 5.57
N ILE A 21 5.62 1.06 4.50
CA ILE A 21 4.95 -0.15 4.03
C ILE A 21 5.96 -1.17 3.47
N LEU A 22 6.92 -0.71 2.69
CA LEU A 22 7.96 -1.54 2.06
C LEU A 22 8.92 -2.16 3.08
N PHE A 23 9.44 -1.36 4.00
CA PHE A 23 10.51 -1.75 4.92
C PHE A 23 10.02 -2.23 6.28
N VAL A 24 8.78 -1.91 6.68
CA VAL A 24 8.23 -2.32 7.98
C VAL A 24 7.05 -3.25 7.78
N ALA A 25 5.95 -2.78 7.19
CA ALA A 25 4.70 -3.56 7.16
C ALA A 25 4.86 -4.90 6.41
N ARG A 26 5.56 -4.90 5.27
CA ARG A 26 5.81 -6.09 4.44
C ARG A 26 6.68 -7.15 5.13
N PRO A 27 7.91 -6.84 5.58
CA PRO A 27 8.71 -7.84 6.26
C PRO A 27 8.04 -8.32 7.54
N VAL A 28 7.35 -7.46 8.30
CA VAL A 28 6.61 -7.87 9.51
C VAL A 28 5.51 -8.88 9.17
N THR A 29 4.68 -8.60 8.15
CA THR A 29 3.59 -9.52 7.77
C THR A 29 4.10 -10.87 7.28
N VAL A 30 5.20 -10.90 6.51
CA VAL A 30 5.82 -12.17 6.09
C VAL A 30 6.47 -12.90 7.25
N TRP A 31 7.15 -12.19 8.15
CA TRP A 31 7.76 -12.81 9.33
C TRP A 31 6.70 -13.41 10.24
N LEU A 32 5.62 -12.67 10.52
CA LEU A 32 4.47 -13.15 11.29
C LEU A 32 3.81 -14.37 10.62
N SER A 33 3.59 -14.32 9.31
CA SER A 33 3.00 -15.43 8.55
C SER A 33 3.93 -16.65 8.46
N ALA A 34 5.24 -16.44 8.65
CA ALA A 34 6.26 -17.48 8.64
C ALA A 34 6.72 -17.90 10.05
N ILE A 35 6.02 -17.48 11.12
CA ILE A 35 6.21 -18.03 12.46
C ILE A 35 5.72 -19.49 12.43
N GLY A 36 6.66 -20.43 12.54
CA GLY A 36 6.39 -21.87 12.48
C GLY A 36 6.63 -22.53 11.12
N SER A 37 7.02 -21.78 10.08
CA SER A 37 7.42 -22.38 8.80
C SER A 37 8.92 -22.73 8.78
N LYS A 38 9.29 -23.81 8.07
CA LYS A 38 10.69 -24.23 7.85
C LYS A 38 11.48 -23.33 6.88
N LEU A 39 10.99 -22.12 6.58
CA LEU A 39 11.66 -21.21 5.66
C LEU A 39 12.85 -20.54 6.33
N ASP A 40 13.98 -20.56 5.60
CA ASP A 40 15.19 -19.90 6.01
C ASP A 40 15.04 -18.36 5.91
N TRP A 41 15.78 -17.60 6.71
CA TRP A 41 15.59 -16.14 6.82
C TRP A 41 15.76 -15.42 5.47
N ARG A 42 16.61 -15.97 4.58
CA ARG A 42 16.85 -15.49 3.21
C ARG A 42 15.63 -15.70 2.31
N GLN A 43 14.90 -16.78 2.51
CA GLN A 43 13.67 -17.06 1.76
C GLN A 43 12.53 -16.16 2.22
N LYS A 44 12.45 -15.85 3.52
CA LYS A 44 11.45 -14.90 4.06
C LYS A 44 11.65 -13.49 3.49
N THR A 45 12.88 -13.01 3.36
CA THR A 45 13.15 -11.69 2.74
C THR A 45 12.84 -11.67 1.25
N VAL A 46 13.20 -12.71 0.49
CA VAL A 46 12.84 -12.81 -0.94
C VAL A 46 11.32 -12.87 -1.13
N LEU A 47 10.63 -13.65 -0.29
CA LEU A 47 9.17 -13.76 -0.34
C LEU A 47 8.47 -12.44 0.02
N ALA A 48 8.98 -11.70 1.00
CA ALA A 48 8.50 -10.35 1.32
C ALA A 48 8.65 -9.37 0.15
N TRP A 49 9.67 -9.56 -0.69
CA TRP A 49 9.96 -8.71 -1.84
C TRP A 49 9.12 -9.03 -3.09
N ILE A 50 8.79 -10.32 -3.31
CA ILE A 50 8.07 -10.81 -4.51
C ILE A 50 6.54 -10.68 -4.39
N ALA A 51 5.99 -10.41 -3.21
CA ALA A 51 4.55 -10.51 -3.00
C ALA A 51 3.73 -9.57 -3.93
N PRO A 52 2.72 -10.12 -4.65
CA PRO A 52 2.02 -9.43 -5.73
C PRO A 52 1.31 -8.18 -5.22
N ARG A 53 1.57 -7.03 -5.85
CA ARG A 53 0.97 -5.73 -5.50
C ARG A 53 -0.33 -5.52 -6.27
N GLY A 54 -1.16 -6.56 -6.27
CA GLY A 54 -2.16 -6.81 -7.32
C GLY A 54 -3.21 -5.71 -7.53
N ILE A 55 -3.82 -5.78 -8.71
CA ILE A 55 -4.97 -4.96 -9.15
C ILE A 55 -6.15 -4.97 -8.18
N VAL A 56 -6.27 -6.01 -7.35
CA VAL A 56 -7.31 -6.14 -6.31
C VAL A 56 -7.20 -5.02 -5.28
N ALA A 57 -5.99 -4.64 -4.84
CA ALA A 57 -5.81 -3.58 -3.87
C ALA A 57 -6.25 -2.20 -4.42
N ALA A 58 -5.96 -1.94 -5.70
CA ALA A 58 -6.42 -0.73 -6.38
C ALA A 58 -7.95 -0.69 -6.50
N ALA A 59 -8.58 -1.82 -6.86
CA ALA A 59 -10.04 -1.90 -7.00
C ALA A 59 -10.77 -1.70 -5.66
N VAL A 60 -10.30 -2.35 -4.59
CA VAL A 60 -10.90 -2.23 -3.24
C VAL A 60 -10.72 -0.81 -2.70
N SER A 61 -9.54 -0.21 -2.87
CA SER A 61 -9.28 1.16 -2.45
C SER A 61 -10.17 2.17 -3.18
N ALA A 62 -10.33 2.02 -4.49
CA ALA A 62 -11.26 2.86 -5.27
C ALA A 62 -12.71 2.71 -4.81
N LEU A 63 -13.16 1.48 -4.52
CA LEU A 63 -14.50 1.21 -3.98
C LEU A 63 -14.68 1.88 -2.61
N PHE A 64 -13.68 1.77 -1.73
CA PHE A 64 -13.69 2.38 -0.41
C PHE A 64 -13.73 3.90 -0.47
N ALA A 65 -12.92 4.50 -1.35
CA ALA A 65 -12.90 5.94 -1.54
C ALA A 65 -14.26 6.47 -2.03
N LEU A 66 -14.91 5.76 -2.96
CA LEU A 66 -16.26 6.10 -3.42
C LEU A 66 -17.29 6.04 -2.28
N GLN A 67 -17.16 5.09 -1.35
CA GLN A 67 -18.06 5.01 -0.19
C GLN A 67 -17.78 6.13 0.83
N LEU A 68 -16.53 6.46 1.11
CA LEU A 68 -16.20 7.57 2.01
C LEU A 68 -16.59 8.93 1.42
N GLU A 69 -16.45 9.13 0.11
CA GLU A 69 -16.94 10.34 -0.57
C GLU A 69 -18.45 10.51 -0.35
N ARG A 70 -19.22 9.42 -0.42
CA ARG A 70 -20.67 9.43 -0.13
C ARG A 70 -21.01 9.73 1.32
N LEU A 71 -20.11 9.41 2.25
CA LEU A 71 -20.24 9.74 3.67
C LEU A 71 -19.78 11.17 4.01
N GLY A 72 -19.38 11.96 3.00
CA GLY A 72 -18.98 13.36 3.17
C GLY A 72 -17.48 13.57 3.37
N HIS A 73 -16.64 12.53 3.25
CA HIS A 73 -15.19 12.65 3.37
C HIS A 73 -14.55 12.89 2.00
N ALA A 74 -14.43 14.16 1.59
CA ALA A 74 -13.84 14.57 0.30
C ALA A 74 -12.36 14.14 0.11
N GLU A 75 -11.62 13.96 1.21
CA GLU A 75 -10.22 13.54 1.24
C GLU A 75 -10.00 12.06 0.84
N ALA A 76 -11.06 11.26 0.70
CA ALA A 76 -10.96 9.82 0.47
C ALA A 76 -10.29 9.46 -0.87
N ARG A 77 -10.30 10.38 -1.83
CA ARG A 77 -9.61 10.22 -3.13
C ARG A 77 -8.09 10.08 -2.97
N THR A 78 -7.52 10.67 -1.91
CA THR A 78 -6.10 10.57 -1.58
C THR A 78 -5.70 9.13 -1.24
N LEU A 79 -6.60 8.33 -0.66
CA LEU A 79 -6.35 6.90 -0.37
C LEU A 79 -6.10 6.10 -1.65
N VAL A 80 -6.86 6.39 -2.71
CA VAL A 80 -6.69 5.73 -4.02
C VAL A 80 -5.33 6.07 -4.59
N ALA A 81 -4.96 7.36 -4.60
CA ALA A 81 -3.67 7.82 -5.10
C ALA A 81 -2.49 7.20 -4.32
N LEU A 82 -2.57 7.14 -2.98
CA LEU A 82 -1.59 6.46 -2.14
C LEU A 82 -1.51 4.96 -2.43
N THR A 83 -2.63 4.31 -2.68
CA THR A 83 -2.66 2.87 -2.99
C THR A 83 -1.99 2.58 -4.32
N PHE A 84 -2.27 3.39 -5.35
CA PHE A 84 -1.59 3.30 -6.64
C PHE A 84 -0.09 3.59 -6.51
N LEU A 85 0.28 4.59 -5.69
CA LEU A 85 1.68 4.92 -5.42
C LEU A 85 2.43 3.73 -4.81
N VAL A 86 1.82 2.99 -3.87
CA VAL A 86 2.45 1.81 -3.22
C VAL A 86 2.58 0.59 -4.14
N ILE A 87 1.69 0.51 -5.13
CA ILE A 87 1.61 -0.62 -6.06
C ILE A 87 2.56 -0.46 -7.25
N LEU A 88 2.67 0.74 -7.82
CA LEU A 88 3.54 1.09 -8.95
C LEU A 88 5.02 1.11 -8.55
#